data_AF-A0A250FWX0-F1
#
_entry.id   AF-A0A250FWX0-F1
#
_cell.length_a   1.000
_cell.length_b   1.000
_cell.length_c   1.000
_cell.angle_alpha   90.00
_cell.angle_beta   90.00
_cell.angle_gamma   90.00
#
_symmetry.space_group_name_H-M   'P 1'
#
loop_
_entity.id
_entity.type
_entity.pdbx_description
1 polymer ?
#
loop_
_entity_poly.entity_id
_entity_poly.type
_entity_poly.pdbx_seq_one_letter_code
_entity_poly.pdbx_strand_id
1 'polypeptide(L)'
;MKYKSLKIKMLLNHLDSSNQMTLPNLMLQIYMKSKNSELSDKFFEEQASYIDFVCKKLNISPVQAVLLSIFMIEKDKVKLTDIRNFLGFYLFFFDELDDLINRKFIRCHKTNDEYIGIINSQAEKAIANDEAFSPTDYSNSSLHDFFELLKMIFTESYTFDESNEEVKLFIENNSQLNSVQYLKNQNLSEAEQILFLYFVYFFIIENKAVFVLSEVKNHEVFNSSIDTILLLSNLEASKLVKNDMVERIVEKQIYKIKKSILKRFLS
;
A
#
# COMPACT_ATOMS: atom_id res chain seq x y z
N MET A 1 9.91 -8.88 10.90
CA MET A 1 11.23 -9.11 10.26
C MET A 1 11.17 -10.10 9.08
N LYS A 2 10.14 -10.03 8.21
CA LYS A 2 9.86 -11.03 7.14
C LYS A 2 10.04 -10.50 5.70
N TYR A 3 10.30 -9.21 5.50
CA TYR A 3 10.35 -8.58 4.17
C TYR A 3 11.74 -8.58 3.50
N LYS A 4 12.77 -9.12 4.15
CA LYS A 4 14.11 -9.27 3.57
C LYS A 4 14.22 -10.37 2.49
N SER A 5 13.14 -11.10 2.23
CA SER A 5 13.19 -12.37 1.49
C SER A 5 13.13 -12.23 -0.02
N LEU A 6 12.54 -11.18 -0.59
CA LEU A 6 12.26 -11.17 -2.03
C LEU A 6 13.40 -10.60 -2.86
N LYS A 7 13.88 -9.40 -2.53
CA LYS A 7 15.08 -8.79 -3.14
C LYS A 7 16.29 -9.72 -3.07
N ILE A 8 16.46 -10.40 -1.94
CA ILE A 8 17.54 -11.39 -1.74
C ILE A 8 17.26 -12.67 -2.54
N LYS A 9 16.02 -13.18 -2.61
CA LYS A 9 15.70 -14.37 -3.40
C LYS A 9 15.80 -14.13 -4.91
N MET A 10 15.48 -12.92 -5.40
CA MET A 10 15.76 -12.48 -6.76
C MET A 10 17.28 -12.48 -7.00
N LEU A 11 18.05 -11.75 -6.18
CA LEU A 11 19.52 -11.69 -6.28
C LEU A 11 20.21 -13.07 -6.14
N LEU A 12 19.67 -13.98 -5.34
CA LEU A 12 20.21 -15.34 -5.15
C LEU A 12 19.82 -16.27 -6.32
N ASN A 13 18.61 -16.18 -6.86
CA ASN A 13 18.22 -16.92 -8.07
C ASN A 13 19.05 -16.49 -9.30
N HIS A 14 19.55 -15.26 -9.32
CA HIS A 14 20.46 -14.77 -10.37
C HIS A 14 21.83 -15.46 -10.41
N LEU A 15 22.26 -16.11 -9.33
CA LEU A 15 23.50 -16.89 -9.32
C LEU A 15 23.33 -18.29 -9.94
N ASP A 16 22.10 -18.83 -9.97
CA ASP A 16 21.83 -20.21 -10.43
C ASP A 16 21.05 -20.32 -11.76
N SER A 17 20.50 -19.23 -12.31
CA SER A 17 19.49 -19.34 -13.40
C SER A 17 19.56 -18.28 -14.50
N SER A 18 20.72 -18.08 -15.14
CA SER A 18 20.86 -17.16 -16.29
C SER A 18 19.98 -17.48 -17.53
N ASN A 19 19.15 -18.54 -17.49
CA ASN A 19 18.37 -19.03 -18.64
C ASN A 19 16.85 -19.22 -18.40
N GLN A 20 16.29 -18.87 -17.24
CA GLN A 20 14.82 -19.02 -17.02
C GLN A 20 14.09 -17.70 -17.35
N MET A 21 13.17 -17.76 -18.33
CA MET A 21 12.26 -16.66 -18.68
C MET A 21 11.15 -16.52 -17.63
N THR A 22 11.45 -15.82 -16.55
CA THR A 22 10.49 -15.47 -15.48
C THR A 22 10.43 -13.95 -15.31
N LEU A 23 9.30 -13.44 -14.81
CA LEU A 23 9.12 -12.01 -14.52
C LEU A 23 10.26 -11.44 -13.68
N PRO A 24 10.66 -12.03 -12.53
CA PRO A 24 11.73 -11.47 -11.72
C PRO A 24 13.06 -11.37 -12.48
N ASN A 25 13.39 -12.41 -13.25
CA ASN A 25 14.66 -12.46 -13.97
C ASN A 25 14.72 -11.42 -15.09
N LEU A 26 13.65 -11.34 -15.89
CA LEU A 26 13.57 -10.44 -17.02
C LEU A 26 13.46 -8.98 -16.58
N MET A 27 12.74 -8.70 -15.49
CA MET A 27 12.70 -7.36 -14.90
C MET A 27 14.07 -6.93 -14.33
N LEU A 28 14.89 -7.84 -13.79
CA LEU A 28 16.28 -7.46 -13.45
C LEU A 28 17.08 -7.13 -14.71
N GLN A 29 16.95 -7.90 -15.79
CA GLN A 29 17.66 -7.60 -17.05
C GLN A 29 17.26 -6.22 -17.58
N ILE A 30 15.95 -5.92 -17.62
CA ILE A 30 15.43 -4.60 -18.00
C ILE A 30 16.04 -3.52 -17.11
N TYR A 31 15.98 -3.68 -15.78
CA TYR A 31 16.56 -2.74 -14.83
C TYR A 31 18.05 -2.48 -15.11
N MET A 32 18.89 -3.52 -15.19
CA MET A 32 20.32 -3.40 -15.43
C MET A 32 20.65 -2.70 -16.76
N LYS A 33 19.84 -2.92 -17.80
CA LYS A 33 20.04 -2.37 -19.15
C LYS A 33 19.46 -0.96 -19.31
N SER A 34 18.52 -0.57 -18.46
CA SER A 34 17.82 0.73 -18.57
C SER A 34 18.62 1.92 -18.02
N LYS A 35 19.70 1.68 -17.27
CA LYS A 35 20.54 2.76 -16.74
C LYS A 35 21.16 3.60 -17.86
N ASN A 36 20.93 4.92 -17.83
CA ASN A 36 21.33 5.87 -18.87
C ASN A 36 20.84 5.49 -20.29
N SER A 37 19.74 4.74 -20.39
CA SER A 37 19.17 4.34 -21.68
C SER A 37 18.42 5.48 -22.39
N GLU A 38 18.07 6.51 -21.62
CA GLU A 38 17.21 7.62 -22.01
C GLU A 38 15.84 7.17 -22.56
N LEU A 39 15.46 5.90 -22.33
CA LEU A 39 14.31 5.24 -22.96
C LEU A 39 14.30 5.40 -24.48
N SER A 40 15.48 5.34 -25.13
CA SER A 40 15.61 5.48 -26.57
C SER A 40 15.01 4.31 -27.35
N ASP A 41 14.61 4.54 -28.60
CA ASP A 41 14.10 3.48 -29.49
C ASP A 41 15.09 2.31 -29.60
N LYS A 42 16.39 2.63 -29.72
CA LYS A 42 17.47 1.63 -29.74
C LYS A 42 17.48 0.75 -28.49
N PHE A 43 17.24 1.30 -27.31
CA PHE A 43 17.13 0.52 -26.08
C PHE A 43 15.96 -0.47 -26.16
N PHE A 44 14.79 -0.01 -26.61
CA PHE A 44 13.62 -0.88 -26.75
C PHE A 44 13.83 -1.97 -27.79
N GLU A 45 14.49 -1.67 -28.92
CA GLU A 45 14.84 -2.67 -29.94
C GLU A 45 15.81 -3.73 -29.40
N GLU A 46 16.88 -3.32 -28.71
CA GLU A 46 17.90 -4.24 -28.19
C GLU A 46 17.38 -5.11 -27.04
N GLN A 47 16.42 -4.62 -26.26
CA GLN A 47 15.86 -5.32 -25.10
C GLN A 47 14.45 -5.89 -25.33
N ALA A 48 13.96 -5.86 -26.58
CA ALA A 48 12.59 -6.24 -26.95
C ALA A 48 12.18 -7.61 -26.40
N SER A 49 13.05 -8.62 -26.47
CA SER A 49 12.74 -9.96 -25.98
C SER A 49 12.38 -10.02 -24.49
N TYR A 50 13.02 -9.19 -23.66
CA TYR A 50 12.73 -9.11 -22.23
C TYR A 50 11.49 -8.27 -21.96
N ILE A 51 11.39 -7.13 -22.64
CA ILE A 51 10.31 -6.16 -22.46
C ILE A 51 8.97 -6.77 -22.93
N ASP A 52 8.92 -7.36 -24.12
CA ASP A 52 7.72 -7.96 -24.69
C ASP A 52 7.14 -9.06 -23.80
N PHE A 53 7.99 -9.87 -23.16
CA PHE A 53 7.54 -10.88 -22.22
C PHE A 53 6.82 -10.25 -21.01
N VAL A 54 7.45 -9.24 -20.39
CA VAL A 54 6.90 -8.56 -19.22
C VAL A 54 5.61 -7.83 -19.60
N CYS A 55 5.61 -7.09 -20.71
CA CYS A 55 4.45 -6.40 -21.26
C CYS A 55 3.29 -7.36 -21.49
N LYS A 56 3.52 -8.49 -22.13
CA LYS A 56 2.47 -9.48 -22.42
C LYS A 56 1.90 -10.09 -21.14
N LYS A 57 2.75 -10.39 -20.16
CA LYS A 57 2.33 -11.10 -18.95
C LYS A 57 1.63 -10.20 -17.93
N LEU A 58 2.04 -8.93 -17.82
CA LEU A 58 1.43 -7.95 -16.93
C LEU A 58 0.42 -7.04 -17.63
N ASN A 59 0.28 -7.17 -18.96
CA ASN A 59 -0.55 -6.33 -19.80
C ASN A 59 -0.23 -4.83 -19.61
N ILE A 60 1.04 -4.45 -19.74
CA ILE A 60 1.55 -3.08 -19.54
C ILE A 60 2.36 -2.61 -20.75
N SER A 61 2.55 -1.29 -20.88
CA SER A 61 3.36 -0.69 -21.94
C SER A 61 4.87 -1.00 -21.77
N PRO A 62 5.69 -0.87 -22.83
CA PRO A 62 7.15 -0.99 -22.72
C PRO A 62 7.78 -0.04 -21.69
N VAL A 63 7.30 1.21 -21.64
CA VAL A 63 7.79 2.20 -20.66
C VAL A 63 7.42 1.77 -19.25
N GLN A 64 6.18 1.32 -19.04
CA GLN A 64 5.73 0.79 -17.74
C GLN A 64 6.53 -0.42 -17.29
N ALA A 65 6.91 -1.31 -18.20
CA ALA A 65 7.76 -2.45 -17.88
C ALA A 65 9.12 -2.01 -17.33
N VAL A 66 9.70 -0.95 -17.89
CA VAL A 66 10.95 -0.35 -17.37
C VAL A 66 10.72 0.28 -15.99
N LEU A 67 9.71 1.14 -15.84
CA LEU A 67 9.42 1.81 -14.57
C LEU A 67 9.14 0.80 -13.45
N LEU A 68 8.29 -0.18 -13.71
CA LEU A 68 7.93 -1.21 -12.74
C LEU A 68 9.14 -2.09 -12.38
N SER A 69 10.05 -2.34 -13.33
CA SER A 69 11.33 -3.01 -13.06
C SER A 69 12.21 -2.21 -12.10
N ILE A 70 12.23 -0.88 -12.23
CA ILE A 70 12.94 -0.02 -11.27
C ILE A 70 12.30 -0.12 -9.89
N PHE A 71 10.97 0.00 -9.77
CA PHE A 71 10.27 -0.12 -8.48
C PHE A 71 10.43 -1.49 -7.82
N MET A 72 10.50 -2.57 -8.59
CA MET A 72 10.74 -3.93 -8.08
C MET A 72 12.15 -4.11 -7.49
N ILE A 73 13.17 -3.48 -8.09
CA ILE A 73 14.57 -3.71 -7.74
C ILE A 73 15.10 -2.68 -6.73
N GLU A 74 14.70 -1.43 -6.87
CA GLU A 74 15.14 -0.34 -5.99
C GLU A 74 14.61 -0.47 -4.56
N LYS A 75 15.10 0.37 -3.65
CA LYS A 75 14.71 0.41 -2.23
C LYS A 75 13.19 0.58 -2.07
N ASP A 76 12.68 0.27 -0.88
CA ASP A 76 11.24 0.19 -0.57
C ASP A 76 10.47 1.48 -0.88
N LYS A 77 11.15 2.63 -0.93
CA LYS A 77 10.62 3.92 -1.38
C LYS A 77 11.56 4.48 -2.46
N VAL A 78 11.02 4.81 -3.62
CA VAL A 78 11.78 5.30 -4.78
C VAL A 78 11.35 6.72 -5.11
N LYS A 79 12.32 7.65 -5.14
CA LYS A 79 12.05 9.03 -5.54
C LYS A 79 11.96 9.12 -7.05
N LEU A 80 11.00 9.88 -7.58
CA LEU A 80 10.88 10.05 -9.04
C LEU A 80 12.12 10.74 -9.64
N THR A 81 12.83 11.57 -8.88
CA THR A 81 14.11 12.16 -9.32
C THR A 81 15.23 11.13 -9.42
N ASP A 82 15.26 10.12 -8.54
CA ASP A 82 16.21 9.01 -8.63
C ASP A 82 15.97 8.21 -9.92
N ILE A 83 14.71 7.96 -10.28
CA ILE A 83 14.34 7.31 -11.55
C ILE A 83 14.83 8.14 -12.75
N ARG A 84 14.61 9.46 -12.73
CA ARG A 84 15.08 10.36 -13.81
C ARG A 84 16.60 10.32 -13.95
N ASN A 85 17.31 10.44 -12.83
CA ASN A 85 18.77 10.40 -12.80
C ASN A 85 19.31 9.04 -13.25
N PHE A 86 18.61 7.95 -12.90
CA PHE A 86 18.97 6.60 -13.28
C PHE A 86 18.80 6.36 -14.79
N LEU A 87 17.70 6.84 -15.37
CA LEU A 87 17.40 6.69 -16.80
C LEU A 87 18.17 7.68 -17.68
N GLY A 88 18.58 8.83 -17.13
CA GLY A 88 19.21 9.94 -17.86
C GLY A 88 18.23 10.86 -18.59
N PHE A 89 16.93 10.82 -18.25
CA PHE A 89 15.86 11.49 -19.01
C PHE A 89 14.89 12.29 -18.13
N TYR A 90 14.42 13.45 -18.60
CA TYR A 90 13.80 14.49 -17.76
C TYR A 90 12.28 14.66 -17.88
N LEU A 91 11.60 14.17 -18.93
CA LEU A 91 10.16 14.37 -19.13
C LEU A 91 9.52 13.12 -19.78
N PHE A 92 8.19 12.98 -19.77
CA PHE A 92 7.40 12.01 -20.58
C PHE A 92 7.03 10.64 -20.01
N PHE A 93 7.11 10.37 -18.70
CA PHE A 93 6.54 9.13 -18.15
C PHE A 93 5.44 9.34 -17.11
N PHE A 94 4.90 10.57 -16.97
CA PHE A 94 3.83 10.83 -16.00
C PHE A 94 2.55 10.05 -16.32
N ASP A 95 2.11 10.03 -17.58
CA ASP A 95 0.92 9.27 -17.97
C ASP A 95 1.10 7.76 -17.73
N GLU A 96 2.30 7.24 -18.00
CA GLU A 96 2.66 5.82 -17.77
C GLU A 96 2.69 5.50 -16.27
N LEU A 97 3.18 6.44 -15.45
CA LEU A 97 3.18 6.34 -13.99
C LEU A 97 1.77 6.39 -13.42
N ASP A 98 0.94 7.32 -13.91
CA ASP A 98 -0.45 7.49 -13.50
C ASP A 98 -1.25 6.22 -13.81
N ASP A 99 -1.05 5.60 -14.98
CA ASP A 99 -1.70 4.31 -15.28
C ASP A 99 -1.22 3.17 -14.37
N LEU A 100 0.09 3.09 -14.03
CA LEU A 100 0.58 2.12 -13.03
C LEU A 100 -0.03 2.34 -11.64
N ILE A 101 -0.27 3.60 -11.24
CA ILE A 101 -0.94 3.97 -9.98
C ILE A 101 -2.42 3.55 -10.04
N ASN A 102 -3.13 3.94 -11.10
CA ASN A 102 -4.55 3.63 -11.29
C ASN A 102 -4.80 2.12 -11.31
N ARG A 103 -3.87 1.36 -11.89
CA ARG A 103 -3.89 -0.11 -11.92
C ARG A 103 -3.27 -0.76 -10.69
N LYS A 104 -2.96 0.02 -9.64
CA LYS A 104 -2.48 -0.42 -8.33
C LYS A 104 -1.18 -1.24 -8.35
N PHE A 105 -0.36 -1.14 -9.40
CA PHE A 105 0.98 -1.74 -9.40
C PHE A 105 1.90 -1.01 -8.42
N ILE A 106 1.76 0.32 -8.36
CA ILE A 106 2.52 1.18 -7.47
C ILE A 106 1.57 2.13 -6.73
N ARG A 107 2.03 2.66 -5.60
CA ARG A 107 1.45 3.78 -4.88
C ARG A 107 2.40 4.95 -4.99
N CYS A 108 1.89 6.16 -5.17
CA CYS A 108 2.72 7.35 -5.24
C CYS A 108 2.08 8.47 -4.43
N HIS A 109 2.87 9.09 -3.57
CA HIS A 109 2.44 10.26 -2.83
C HIS A 109 3.48 11.38 -2.91
N LYS A 110 2.98 12.60 -2.84
CA LYS A 110 3.80 13.80 -2.83
C LYS A 110 4.22 14.11 -1.40
N THR A 111 5.52 14.21 -1.18
CA THR A 111 6.10 14.85 0.00
C THR A 111 6.45 16.30 -0.33
N ASN A 112 6.76 17.13 0.67
CA ASN A 112 6.92 18.59 0.56
C ASN A 112 7.68 19.07 -0.68
N ASP A 113 8.68 18.31 -1.17
CA ASP A 113 9.48 18.68 -2.35
C ASP A 113 9.57 17.60 -3.44
N GLU A 114 8.97 16.41 -3.24
CA GLU A 114 9.26 15.25 -4.09
C GLU A 114 8.16 14.19 -4.10
N TYR A 115 7.98 13.55 -5.26
CA TYR A 115 7.13 12.36 -5.37
C TYR A 115 7.91 11.12 -4.98
N ILE A 116 7.29 10.31 -4.12
CA ILE A 116 7.82 9.01 -3.69
C ILE A 116 6.87 7.94 -4.19
N GLY A 117 7.39 7.01 -4.98
CA GLY A 117 6.68 5.81 -5.41
C GLY A 117 7.10 4.60 -4.57
N ILE A 118 6.14 3.71 -4.35
CA ILE A 118 6.28 2.48 -3.56
C ILE A 118 5.57 1.38 -4.35
N ILE A 119 6.20 0.23 -4.53
CA ILE A 119 5.50 -0.89 -5.15
C ILE A 119 4.36 -1.40 -4.26
N ASN A 120 3.22 -1.72 -4.84
CA ASN A 120 2.15 -2.38 -4.11
C ASN A 120 2.61 -3.79 -3.70
N SER A 121 2.49 -4.14 -2.42
CA SER A 121 3.00 -5.43 -1.91
C SER A 121 2.30 -6.65 -2.53
N GLN A 122 1.06 -6.50 -3.02
CA GLN A 122 0.36 -7.53 -3.77
C GLN A 122 0.97 -7.72 -5.16
N ALA A 123 1.25 -6.61 -5.87
CA ALA A 123 1.93 -6.63 -7.15
C ALA A 123 3.34 -7.21 -7.02
N GLU A 124 4.08 -6.78 -6.00
CA GLU A 124 5.41 -7.30 -5.68
C GLU A 124 5.38 -8.83 -5.50
N LYS A 125 4.45 -9.36 -4.69
CA LYS A 125 4.30 -10.80 -4.46
C LYS A 125 3.96 -11.57 -5.73
N ALA A 126 3.00 -11.08 -6.53
CA ALA A 126 2.60 -11.74 -7.77
C ALA A 126 3.77 -11.81 -8.76
N ILE A 127 4.46 -10.67 -8.98
CA ILE A 127 5.63 -10.60 -9.87
C ILE A 127 6.71 -11.58 -9.40
N ALA A 128 6.95 -11.65 -8.08
CA ALA A 128 7.96 -12.54 -7.52
C ALA A 128 7.69 -14.02 -7.72
N ASN A 129 6.40 -14.38 -7.76
CA ASN A 129 5.95 -15.74 -8.00
C ASN A 129 5.80 -16.06 -9.50
N ASP A 130 6.23 -15.15 -10.37
CA ASP A 130 6.06 -15.25 -11.82
C ASP A 130 4.57 -15.34 -12.22
N GLU A 131 3.72 -14.60 -11.53
CA GLU A 131 2.27 -14.53 -11.75
C GLU A 131 1.87 -13.19 -12.39
N ALA A 132 0.77 -13.19 -13.14
CA ALA A 132 0.15 -11.93 -13.56
C ALA A 132 -0.44 -11.21 -12.35
N PHE A 133 -0.40 -9.87 -12.35
CA PHE A 133 -1.03 -9.08 -11.31
C PHE A 133 -2.38 -8.53 -11.76
N SER A 134 -3.38 -8.71 -10.91
CA SER A 134 -4.63 -7.96 -10.92
C SER A 134 -4.85 -7.38 -9.53
N PRO A 135 -5.30 -6.12 -9.40
CA PRO A 135 -5.71 -5.57 -8.13
C PRO A 135 -6.73 -6.49 -7.44
N THR A 136 -6.69 -6.53 -6.10
CA THR A 136 -7.67 -7.30 -5.34
C THR A 136 -9.07 -6.78 -5.65
N ASP A 137 -9.93 -7.65 -6.16
CA ASP A 137 -11.36 -7.39 -6.19
C ASP A 137 -11.93 -7.64 -4.80
N TYR A 138 -12.39 -6.59 -4.14
CA TYR A 138 -13.01 -6.69 -2.82
C TYR A 138 -14.44 -7.23 -2.89
N SER A 139 -15.03 -7.48 -4.06
CA SER A 139 -16.40 -7.98 -4.16
C SER A 139 -16.58 -9.33 -3.42
N ASN A 140 -17.65 -9.44 -2.64
CA ASN A 140 -17.97 -10.63 -1.83
C ASN A 140 -16.84 -11.08 -0.88
N SER A 141 -15.99 -10.16 -0.44
CA SER A 141 -14.94 -10.44 0.54
C SER A 141 -15.49 -10.82 1.91
N SER A 142 -14.72 -11.60 2.64
CA SER A 142 -15.02 -12.02 4.00
C SER A 142 -14.54 -10.99 5.05
N LEU A 143 -14.95 -11.18 6.30
CA LEU A 143 -14.39 -10.41 7.42
C LEU A 143 -12.87 -10.64 7.57
N HIS A 144 -12.39 -11.85 7.25
CA HIS A 144 -10.95 -12.15 7.31
C HIS A 144 -10.17 -11.31 6.31
N ASP A 145 -10.68 -11.19 5.08
CA ASP A 145 -10.06 -10.38 4.03
C ASP A 145 -10.01 -8.91 4.44
N PHE A 146 -11.04 -8.42 5.14
CA PHE A 146 -11.02 -7.06 5.69
C PHE A 146 -9.86 -6.86 6.67
N PHE A 147 -9.60 -7.84 7.55
CA PHE A 147 -8.49 -7.75 8.49
C PHE A 147 -7.11 -7.87 7.83
N GLU A 148 -6.97 -8.66 6.77
CA GLU A 148 -5.71 -8.68 6.00
C GLU A 148 -5.50 -7.35 5.26
N LEU A 149 -6.57 -6.69 4.79
CA LEU A 149 -6.50 -5.31 4.27
C LEU A 149 -6.03 -4.33 5.35
N LEU A 150 -6.66 -4.33 6.54
CA LEU A 150 -6.25 -3.44 7.63
C LEU A 150 -4.80 -3.67 8.06
N LYS A 151 -4.38 -4.94 8.12
CA LYS A 151 -2.99 -5.30 8.40
C LYS A 151 -2.04 -4.76 7.35
N MET A 152 -2.37 -4.87 6.06
CA MET A 152 -1.58 -4.26 4.98
C MET A 152 -1.46 -2.75 5.20
N ILE A 153 -2.59 -2.06 5.37
CA ILE A 153 -2.64 -0.60 5.58
C ILE A 153 -1.81 -0.15 6.78
N PHE A 154 -1.93 -0.83 7.93
CA PHE A 154 -1.31 -0.40 9.18
C PHE A 154 0.10 -0.96 9.42
N THR A 155 0.60 -1.86 8.57
CA THR A 155 1.98 -2.36 8.69
C THR A 155 2.89 -1.93 7.54
N GLU A 156 2.31 -1.43 6.45
CA GLU A 156 3.04 -0.87 5.31
C GLU A 156 2.92 0.66 5.29
N SER A 157 3.73 1.32 4.46
CA SER A 157 3.76 2.78 4.36
C SER A 157 2.60 3.35 3.55
N TYR A 158 1.38 3.29 4.09
CA TYR A 158 0.20 3.96 3.52
C TYR A 158 0.06 5.40 4.05
N THR A 159 -0.36 6.32 3.19
CA THR A 159 -0.85 7.63 3.63
C THR A 159 -2.27 7.52 4.17
N PHE A 160 -2.76 8.56 4.86
CA PHE A 160 -4.16 8.62 5.27
C PHE A 160 -5.12 8.45 4.09
N ASP A 161 -4.91 9.20 3.01
CA ASP A 161 -5.79 9.22 1.85
C ASP A 161 -5.82 7.84 1.15
N GLU A 162 -4.65 7.23 0.94
CA GLU A 162 -4.54 5.88 0.38
C GLU A 162 -5.27 4.85 1.26
N SER A 163 -5.10 4.94 2.59
CA SER A 163 -5.79 4.06 3.54
C SER A 163 -7.30 4.20 3.46
N ASN A 164 -7.77 5.45 3.35
CA ASN A 164 -9.18 5.78 3.31
C ASN A 164 -9.84 5.29 2.01
N GLU A 165 -9.18 5.46 0.86
CA GLU A 165 -9.66 4.95 -0.42
C GLU A 165 -9.85 3.42 -0.41
N GLU A 166 -8.85 2.68 0.08
CA GLU A 166 -8.91 1.22 0.16
C GLU A 166 -10.01 0.72 1.10
N VAL A 167 -10.12 1.33 2.29
CA VAL A 167 -11.19 1.00 3.24
C VAL A 167 -12.56 1.34 2.66
N LYS A 168 -12.71 2.47 1.98
CA LYS A 168 -13.96 2.90 1.35
C LYS A 168 -14.39 1.93 0.25
N LEU A 169 -13.48 1.57 -0.64
CA LEU A 169 -13.71 0.56 -1.69
C LEU A 169 -14.15 -0.78 -1.09
N PHE A 170 -13.49 -1.24 -0.02
CA PHE A 170 -13.89 -2.46 0.67
C PHE A 170 -15.33 -2.36 1.22
N ILE A 171 -15.67 -1.24 1.87
CA ILE A 171 -16.96 -1.00 2.52
C ILE A 171 -18.11 -0.83 1.52
N GLU A 172 -17.84 -0.23 0.36
CA GLU A 172 -18.81 -0.08 -0.73
C GLU A 172 -19.13 -1.43 -1.37
N ASN A 173 -18.12 -2.28 -1.58
CA ASN A 173 -18.28 -3.58 -2.21
C ASN A 173 -18.78 -4.70 -1.28
N ASN A 174 -18.82 -4.46 0.05
CA ASN A 174 -19.11 -5.50 1.03
C ASN A 174 -20.26 -5.17 2.01
N SER A 175 -21.38 -4.62 1.50
CA SER A 175 -22.55 -4.27 2.33
C SER A 175 -23.21 -5.45 3.06
N GLN A 176 -22.93 -6.69 2.64
CA GLN A 176 -23.39 -7.92 3.26
C GLN A 176 -22.74 -8.19 4.62
N LEU A 177 -21.56 -7.61 4.91
CA LEU A 177 -20.86 -7.87 6.17
C LEU A 177 -21.45 -7.03 7.31
N ASN A 178 -21.72 -7.68 8.44
CA ASN A 178 -22.24 -7.00 9.63
C ASN A 178 -21.29 -5.91 10.14
N SER A 179 -19.98 -6.13 10.04
CA SER A 179 -18.95 -5.13 10.36
C SER A 179 -19.07 -3.86 9.52
N VAL A 180 -19.32 -4.02 8.22
CA VAL A 180 -19.52 -2.91 7.27
C VAL A 180 -20.81 -2.15 7.58
N GLN A 181 -21.90 -2.87 7.84
CA GLN A 181 -23.17 -2.26 8.25
C GLN A 181 -23.02 -1.52 9.58
N TYR A 182 -22.30 -2.10 10.53
CA TYR A 182 -21.99 -1.48 11.81
C TYR A 182 -21.29 -0.14 11.62
N LEU A 183 -20.21 -0.08 10.82
CA LEU A 183 -19.46 1.14 10.53
C LEU A 183 -20.35 2.22 9.90
N LYS A 184 -21.11 1.86 8.87
CA LYS A 184 -22.04 2.78 8.18
C LYS A 184 -23.05 3.40 9.15
N ASN A 185 -23.51 2.62 10.13
CA ASN A 185 -24.48 3.09 11.12
C ASN A 185 -23.90 4.00 12.21
N GLN A 186 -22.57 4.11 12.35
CA GLN A 186 -21.97 4.96 13.39
C GLN A 186 -21.90 6.45 13.02
N ASN A 187 -22.13 6.82 11.75
CA ASN A 187 -22.04 8.22 11.26
C ASN A 187 -20.71 8.93 11.62
N LEU A 188 -19.61 8.18 11.60
CA LEU A 188 -18.25 8.67 11.85
C LEU A 188 -17.72 9.44 10.62
N SER A 189 -16.83 10.39 10.84
CA SER A 189 -16.00 10.93 9.76
C SER A 189 -15.00 9.89 9.26
N GLU A 190 -14.41 10.12 8.09
CA GLU A 190 -13.37 9.24 7.52
C GLU A 190 -12.20 9.06 8.48
N ALA A 191 -11.73 10.15 9.11
CA ALA A 191 -10.66 10.11 10.10
C ALA A 191 -11.06 9.32 11.36
N GLU A 192 -12.29 9.50 11.86
CA GLU A 192 -12.82 8.75 13.00
C GLU A 192 -12.97 7.26 12.68
N GLN A 193 -13.34 6.94 11.44
CA GLN A 193 -13.54 5.58 10.97
C GLN A 193 -12.21 4.83 10.83
N ILE A 194 -11.19 5.42 10.19
CA ILE A 194 -9.85 4.82 10.10
C ILE A 194 -9.24 4.66 11.49
N LEU A 195 -9.43 5.65 12.37
CA LEU A 195 -8.97 5.57 13.75
C LEU A 195 -9.65 4.42 14.52
N PHE A 196 -10.97 4.26 14.37
CA PHE A 196 -11.71 3.15 14.93
C PHE A 196 -11.18 1.80 14.41
N LEU A 197 -11.02 1.66 13.09
CA LEU A 197 -10.51 0.45 12.46
C LEU A 197 -9.10 0.10 12.92
N TYR A 198 -8.25 1.10 13.14
CA TYR A 198 -6.93 0.91 13.73
C TYR A 198 -7.03 0.35 15.16
N PHE A 199 -7.93 0.87 15.99
CA PHE A 199 -8.12 0.34 17.35
C PHE A 199 -8.64 -1.10 17.34
N VAL A 200 -9.54 -1.42 16.40
CA VAL A 200 -10.02 -2.79 16.21
C VAL A 200 -8.88 -3.72 15.77
N TYR A 201 -8.10 -3.32 14.76
CA TYR A 201 -6.93 -4.05 14.28
C TYR A 201 -5.93 -4.32 15.42
N PHE A 202 -5.58 -3.28 16.17
CA PHE A 202 -4.60 -3.37 17.26
C PHE A 202 -5.07 -4.27 18.41
N PHE A 203 -6.38 -4.26 18.70
CA PHE A 203 -6.94 -5.15 19.70
C PHE A 203 -6.92 -6.62 19.25
N ILE A 204 -7.34 -6.89 18.02
CA ILE A 204 -7.56 -8.25 17.53
C ILE A 204 -6.26 -8.91 17.07
N ILE A 205 -5.44 -8.19 16.31
CA ILE A 205 -4.24 -8.73 15.67
C ILE A 205 -3.01 -8.58 16.56
N GLU A 206 -2.82 -7.40 17.16
CA GLU A 206 -1.64 -7.14 18.03
C GLU A 206 -1.87 -7.57 19.49
N ASN A 207 -3.08 -8.05 19.83
CA ASN A 207 -3.49 -8.45 21.18
C ASN A 207 -3.22 -7.37 22.25
N LYS A 208 -3.32 -6.10 21.85
CA LYS A 208 -3.10 -4.95 22.73
C LYS A 208 -4.43 -4.39 23.19
N ALA A 209 -4.69 -4.49 24.50
CA ALA A 209 -5.96 -4.08 25.09
C ALA A 209 -6.13 -2.56 25.21
N VAL A 210 -5.06 -1.78 25.08
CA VAL A 210 -5.02 -0.33 25.24
C VAL A 210 -4.04 0.28 24.25
N PHE A 211 -4.20 1.55 23.92
CA PHE A 211 -3.27 2.30 23.09
C PHE A 211 -2.98 3.68 23.68
N VAL A 212 -1.76 4.16 23.45
CA VAL A 212 -1.32 5.49 23.88
C VAL A 212 -1.48 6.45 22.70
N LEU A 213 -2.14 7.59 22.90
CA LEU A 213 -2.41 8.53 21.82
C LEU A 213 -1.15 9.02 21.10
N SER A 214 -0.01 9.11 21.80
CA SER A 214 1.27 9.45 21.17
C SER A 214 1.76 8.41 20.17
N GLU A 215 1.49 7.11 20.39
CA GLU A 215 1.81 6.05 19.43
C GLU A 215 0.98 6.20 18.16
N VAL A 216 -0.30 6.51 18.31
CA VAL A 216 -1.21 6.77 17.18
C VAL A 216 -0.74 7.99 16.39
N LYS A 217 -0.40 9.09 17.08
CA LYS A 217 0.11 10.33 16.45
C LYS A 217 1.40 10.12 15.65
N ASN A 218 2.22 9.15 16.05
CA ASN A 218 3.50 8.88 15.40
C ASN A 218 3.38 7.89 14.22
N HIS A 219 2.23 7.25 14.03
CA HIS A 219 2.01 6.31 12.95
C HIS A 219 1.89 7.03 11.59
N GLU A 220 2.49 6.49 10.53
CA GLU A 220 2.56 7.12 9.20
C GLU A 220 1.18 7.47 8.61
N VAL A 221 0.20 6.57 8.76
CA VAL A 221 -1.20 6.80 8.34
C VAL A 221 -1.80 8.03 9.02
N PHE A 222 -1.50 8.28 10.30
CA PHE A 222 -2.18 9.32 11.07
C PHE A 222 -1.41 10.65 11.15
N ASN A 223 -0.10 10.62 10.88
CA ASN A 223 0.74 11.81 10.95
C ASN A 223 0.72 12.66 9.66
N SER A 224 0.08 12.17 8.60
CA SER A 224 0.09 12.79 7.27
C SER A 224 -1.15 13.64 6.96
N SER A 225 -2.22 13.55 7.76
CA SER A 225 -3.47 14.30 7.56
C SER A 225 -3.72 15.31 8.68
N ILE A 226 -3.94 16.59 8.31
CA ILE A 226 -4.25 17.67 9.25
C ILE A 226 -5.52 17.35 10.04
N ASP A 227 -6.55 16.83 9.38
CA ASP A 227 -7.81 16.47 10.03
C ASP A 227 -7.61 15.39 11.09
N THR A 228 -6.76 14.42 10.82
CA THR A 228 -6.37 13.40 11.79
C THR A 228 -5.60 14.01 12.96
N ILE A 229 -4.65 14.91 12.71
CA ILE A 229 -3.88 15.58 13.78
C ILE A 229 -4.82 16.38 14.70
N LEU A 230 -5.78 17.09 14.12
CA LEU A 230 -6.80 17.84 14.87
C LEU A 230 -7.73 16.91 15.64
N LEU A 231 -8.21 15.82 15.01
CA LEU A 231 -9.00 14.78 15.66
C LEU A 231 -8.29 14.20 16.88
N LEU A 232 -7.01 13.81 16.73
CA LEU A 232 -6.23 13.25 17.83
C LEU A 232 -5.99 14.31 18.91
N SER A 233 -5.85 15.58 18.57
CA SER A 233 -5.66 16.65 19.56
C SER A 233 -6.92 16.92 20.39
N ASN A 234 -8.10 16.63 19.85
CA ASN A 234 -9.38 16.82 20.52
C ASN A 234 -10.27 15.56 20.48
N LEU A 235 -9.67 14.39 20.74
CA LEU A 235 -10.35 13.11 20.58
C LEU A 235 -11.59 13.00 21.48
N GLU A 236 -11.59 13.60 22.67
CA GLU A 236 -12.72 13.60 23.59
C GLU A 236 -13.98 14.29 23.01
N ALA A 237 -13.80 15.25 22.10
CA ALA A 237 -14.91 15.90 21.41
C ALA A 237 -15.39 15.15 20.16
N SER A 238 -14.69 14.09 19.73
CA SER A 238 -15.05 13.29 18.55
C SER A 238 -16.38 12.54 18.74
N LYS A 239 -17.06 12.23 17.63
CA LYS A 239 -18.21 11.32 17.63
C LYS A 239 -17.80 9.92 18.07
N LEU A 240 -16.56 9.50 17.81
CA LEU A 240 -16.04 8.21 18.26
C LEU A 240 -16.17 8.05 19.79
N VAL A 241 -15.80 9.08 20.56
CA VAL A 241 -15.96 9.10 22.02
C VAL A 241 -17.41 9.34 22.42
N LYS A 242 -18.12 10.29 21.78
CA LYS A 242 -19.54 10.59 22.08
C LYS A 242 -20.48 9.41 21.86
N ASN A 243 -20.18 8.56 20.87
CA ASN A 243 -20.90 7.31 20.59
C ASN A 243 -20.47 6.17 21.52
N ASP A 244 -19.68 6.46 22.56
CA ASP A 244 -19.26 5.51 23.56
C ASP A 244 -18.46 4.33 22.99
N MET A 245 -17.79 4.51 21.85
CA MET A 245 -17.08 3.43 21.16
C MET A 245 -15.73 3.12 21.83
N VAL A 246 -15.09 4.16 22.38
CA VAL A 246 -13.82 4.06 23.12
C VAL A 246 -13.96 4.69 24.50
N GLU A 247 -13.19 4.18 25.46
CA GLU A 247 -13.09 4.72 26.81
C GLU A 247 -11.67 5.20 27.09
N ARG A 248 -11.53 6.35 27.76
CA ARG A 248 -10.25 6.83 28.28
C ARG A 248 -9.94 6.12 29.60
N ILE A 249 -8.71 5.63 29.74
CA ILE A 249 -8.23 4.97 30.95
C ILE A 249 -7.19 5.89 31.60
N VAL A 250 -7.48 6.44 32.79
CA VAL A 250 -6.59 7.34 33.56
C VAL A 250 -6.32 8.70 32.86
N GLU A 251 -5.66 9.63 33.55
CA GLU A 251 -5.28 10.95 33.01
C GLU A 251 -4.25 10.92 31.86
N LYS A 252 -3.76 9.77 31.40
CA LYS A 252 -2.59 9.68 30.49
C LYS A 252 -2.88 9.52 28.98
N GLN A 253 -3.97 10.09 28.43
CA GLN A 253 -4.31 9.95 26.99
C GLN A 253 -4.22 8.49 26.49
N ILE A 254 -4.56 7.55 27.37
CA ILE A 254 -4.64 6.11 27.07
C ILE A 254 -6.11 5.82 26.81
N TYR A 255 -6.35 5.05 25.76
CA TYR A 255 -7.70 4.72 25.34
C TYR A 255 -7.82 3.23 25.03
N LYS A 256 -9.07 2.77 25.03
CA LYS A 256 -9.43 1.38 24.78
C LYS A 256 -10.77 1.29 24.07
N ILE A 257 -10.88 0.39 23.12
CA ILE A 257 -12.16 0.04 22.51
C ILE A 257 -13.01 -0.80 23.48
N LYS A 258 -14.29 -0.45 23.64
CA LYS A 258 -15.18 -1.18 24.56
C LYS A 258 -15.45 -2.60 24.02
N LYS A 259 -15.39 -3.62 24.88
CA LYS A 259 -15.61 -5.03 24.48
C LYS A 259 -16.99 -5.27 23.85
N SER A 260 -18.02 -4.57 24.34
CA SER A 260 -19.38 -4.64 23.80
C SER A 260 -19.45 -4.13 22.35
N ILE A 261 -18.66 -3.10 22.03
CA ILE A 261 -18.56 -2.50 20.71
C ILE A 261 -17.83 -3.43 19.76
N LEU A 262 -16.69 -3.99 20.17
CA LEU A 262 -15.98 -5.03 19.41
C LEU A 262 -16.89 -6.22 19.09
N LYS A 263 -17.65 -6.71 20.08
CA LYS A 263 -18.57 -7.83 19.85
C LYS A 263 -19.59 -7.47 18.76
N ARG A 264 -20.21 -6.29 18.82
CA ARG A 264 -21.17 -5.84 17.80
C ARG A 264 -20.55 -5.65 16.42
N PHE A 265 -19.31 -5.19 16.34
CA PHE A 265 -18.60 -5.04 15.08
C PHE A 265 -18.26 -6.39 14.43
N LEU A 266 -17.96 -7.42 15.23
CA LEU A 266 -17.57 -8.75 14.76
C LEU A 266 -18.72 -9.75 14.59
N SER A 267 -19.89 -9.46 15.18
CA SER A 267 -21.08 -10.32 15.12
C SER A 267 -21.84 -10.09 13.83
#